data_AF-A0A8S3XJV1-F1
#
_entry.id   AF-A0A8S3XJV1-F1
#
_cell.length_a   1.000
_cell.length_b   1.000
_cell.length_c   1.000
_cell.angle_alpha   90.00
_cell.angle_beta   90.00
_cell.angle_gamma   90.00
#
_symmetry.space_group_name_H-M   'P 1'
#
loop_
_entity.id
_entity.type
_entity.pdbx_description
1 polymer ?
#
loop_
_entity_poly.entity_id
_entity_poly.type
_entity_poly.pdbx_seq_one_letter_code
_entity_poly.pdbx_strand_id
1 'polypeptide(L)'
;MNERDQELFYNDIEITSIPEEKGENLIHIVTTLSVKLGVKLSENDLVSATRVGRVNVSSETVPESRPRPVVVKLGRRALKDQVLMATRVRRGITTEGTGLPAPHRRFYVNERLTKVNRLLFWQARKKTK
;
A
#
# COMPACT_ATOMS: atom_id res chain seq x y z
N MET A 1 -10.42 22.75 2.06
CA MET A 1 -9.14 22.26 1.48
C MET A 1 -9.02 20.75 1.63
N ASN A 2 -9.01 20.22 2.85
CA ASN A 2 -8.84 18.78 3.11
C ASN A 2 -9.83 17.84 2.36
N GLU A 3 -11.10 18.22 2.23
CA GLU A 3 -12.10 17.41 1.50
C GLU A 3 -11.73 17.25 0.02
N ARG A 4 -11.41 18.37 -0.65
CA ARG A 4 -10.93 18.38 -2.04
C ARG A 4 -9.65 17.55 -2.21
N ASP A 5 -8.71 17.69 -1.28
CA ASP A 5 -7.48 16.89 -1.31
C ASP A 5 -7.75 15.39 -1.13
N GLN A 6 -8.78 15.04 -0.34
CA GLN A 6 -9.17 13.64 -0.13
C GLN A 6 -9.89 13.06 -1.35
N GLU A 7 -10.66 13.86 -2.10
CA GLU A 7 -11.28 13.44 -3.37
C GLU A 7 -10.23 13.03 -4.40
N LEU A 8 -9.07 13.69 -4.43
CA LEU A 8 -7.97 13.32 -5.32
C LEU A 8 -7.41 11.91 -5.05
N PHE A 9 -7.60 11.38 -3.84
CA PHE A 9 -7.17 10.05 -3.43
C PHE A 9 -8.27 8.99 -3.50
N TYR A 10 -9.43 9.29 -4.08
CA TYR A 10 -10.56 8.35 -4.12
C TYR A 10 -10.29 7.06 -4.88
N ASN A 11 -9.30 7.04 -5.77
CA ASN A 11 -8.88 5.84 -6.49
C ASN A 11 -7.54 5.30 -5.97
N ASP A 12 -7.02 5.86 -4.88
CA ASP A 12 -5.68 5.57 -4.40
C ASP A 12 -5.72 4.57 -3.24
N ILE A 13 -4.84 3.59 -3.31
CA ILE A 13 -4.53 2.67 -2.21
C ILE A 13 -3.11 2.89 -1.71
N GLU A 14 -2.89 2.55 -0.45
CA GLU A 14 -1.58 2.54 0.18
C GLU A 14 -1.25 1.12 0.64
N ILE A 15 -0.20 0.55 0.05
CA ILE A 15 0.34 -0.77 0.41
C ILE A 15 1.57 -0.55 1.29
N THR A 16 1.57 -1.18 2.47
CA THR A 16 2.63 -1.04 3.45
C THR A 16 3.34 -2.37 3.71
N SER A 17 4.59 -2.27 4.18
CA SER A 17 5.42 -3.43 4.56
C SER A 17 5.88 -4.29 3.38
N ILE A 18 5.98 -3.70 2.19
CA ILE A 18 6.62 -4.33 1.02
C ILE A 18 8.13 -4.07 1.07
N PRO A 19 9.00 -5.10 1.02
CA PRO A 19 10.46 -4.95 0.85
C PRO A 19 10.83 -3.98 -0.27
N GLU A 20 11.84 -3.15 -0.04
CA GLU A 20 12.38 -2.21 -1.04
C GLU A 20 13.61 -2.84 -1.70
N GLU A 21 13.66 -2.77 -3.03
CA GLU A 21 14.81 -3.23 -3.81
C GLU A 21 15.19 -2.17 -4.85
N LYS A 22 16.49 -2.08 -5.17
CA LYS A 22 16.98 -1.17 -6.19
C LYS A 22 16.51 -1.65 -7.57
N GLY A 23 15.81 -0.79 -8.31
CA GLY A 23 15.27 -1.15 -9.63
C GLY A 23 13.97 -1.96 -9.59
N GLU A 24 13.25 -1.94 -8.46
CA GLU A 24 11.96 -2.62 -8.32
C GLU A 24 10.91 -2.14 -9.35
N ASN A 25 10.19 -3.07 -9.95
CA ASN A 25 9.02 -2.75 -10.79
C ASN A 25 7.75 -2.76 -9.93
N LEU A 26 7.35 -1.59 -9.44
CA LEU A 26 6.19 -1.45 -8.57
C LEU A 26 4.87 -1.89 -9.21
N ILE A 27 4.70 -1.71 -10.52
CA ILE A 27 3.50 -2.14 -11.25
C ILE A 27 3.40 -3.68 -11.21
N HIS A 28 4.50 -4.36 -11.50
CA HIS A 28 4.58 -5.82 -11.42
C HIS A 28 4.34 -6.34 -10.01
N ILE A 29 4.95 -5.70 -9.01
CA ILE A 29 4.78 -6.05 -7.59
C ILE A 29 3.31 -5.93 -7.18
N VAL A 30 2.66 -4.80 -7.49
CA VAL A 30 1.24 -4.58 -7.15
C VAL A 30 0.35 -5.60 -7.85
N THR A 31 0.62 -5.90 -9.12
CA THR A 31 -0.12 -6.90 -9.89
C THR A 31 -0.02 -8.28 -9.25
N THR A 32 1.19 -8.70 -8.86
CA THR A 32 1.44 -9.99 -8.20
C THR A 32 0.77 -10.09 -6.83
N LEU A 33 0.86 -9.03 -6.02
CA LEU A 33 0.18 -8.95 -4.73
C LEU A 33 -1.35 -9.00 -4.87
N SER A 34 -1.88 -8.40 -5.93
CA SER A 34 -3.33 -8.39 -6.21
C SER A 34 -3.82 -9.79 -6.56
N VAL A 35 -3.08 -10.54 -7.39
CA VAL A 35 -3.39 -11.95 -7.68
C VAL A 35 -3.40 -12.77 -6.39
N LYS A 36 -2.45 -12.55 -5.49
CA LYS A 36 -2.42 -13.21 -4.17
C LYS A 36 -3.63 -12.84 -3.29
N LEU A 37 -4.13 -11.60 -3.39
CA LEU A 37 -5.38 -11.16 -2.75
C LEU A 37 -6.64 -11.76 -3.41
N GLY A 38 -6.50 -12.42 -4.56
CA GLY A 38 -7.64 -12.96 -5.33
C GLY A 38 -8.31 -11.91 -6.24
N VAL A 39 -7.63 -10.79 -6.50
CA VAL A 39 -8.10 -9.73 -7.42
C VAL A 39 -7.17 -9.68 -8.62
N LYS A 40 -7.70 -9.94 -9.82
CA LYS A 40 -6.92 -9.83 -11.05
C LYS A 40 -6.85 -8.36 -11.47
N LEU A 41 -5.73 -7.71 -11.18
CA LEU A 41 -5.39 -6.42 -11.78
C LEU A 41 -4.50 -6.66 -13.00
N SER A 42 -4.71 -5.85 -14.04
CA SER A 42 -3.81 -5.74 -15.20
C SER A 42 -3.03 -4.43 -15.13
N GLU A 43 -1.93 -4.30 -15.86
CA GLU A 43 -1.14 -3.05 -15.86
C GLU A 43 -1.98 -1.84 -16.28
N ASN A 44 -2.94 -2.03 -17.18
CA ASN A 44 -3.88 -0.99 -17.63
C ASN A 44 -4.85 -0.50 -16.54
N ASP A 45 -5.03 -1.29 -15.48
CA ASP A 45 -5.85 -0.90 -14.34
C ASP A 45 -5.10 0.05 -13.38
N LEU A 46 -3.77 0.16 -13.52
CA LEU A 46 -2.91 1.00 -12.70
C LEU A 46 -2.54 2.27 -13.49
N VAL A 47 -2.86 3.43 -12.92
CA VAL A 47 -2.44 4.73 -13.46
C VAL A 47 -1.00 5.03 -13.05
N SER A 48 -0.66 4.75 -11.79
CA SER A 48 0.70 4.92 -11.27
C SER A 48 0.92 4.11 -10.00
N ALA A 49 2.19 3.74 -9.73
CA ALA A 49 2.62 3.15 -8.47
C ALA A 49 3.97 3.74 -8.07
N THR A 50 4.06 4.31 -6.86
CA THR A 50 5.26 5.02 -6.40
C THR A 50 5.49 4.82 -4.91
N ARG A 51 6.75 4.70 -4.49
CA ARG A 51 7.14 4.74 -3.07
C ARG A 51 6.99 6.17 -2.53
N VAL A 52 6.33 6.33 -1.38
CA VAL A 52 6.14 7.63 -0.73
C VAL A 52 6.88 7.67 0.59
N GLY A 53 7.55 8.80 0.87
CA GLY A 53 8.30 9.03 2.10
C GLY A 53 9.79 9.26 1.82
N ARG A 54 10.51 9.68 2.86
CA ARG A 54 11.95 9.93 2.79
C ARG A 54 12.68 8.62 2.50
N VAL A 55 13.59 8.64 1.53
CA VAL A 55 14.46 7.50 1.23
C VAL A 55 15.17 7.09 2.51
N ASN A 56 15.04 5.83 2.87
CA ASN A 56 15.77 5.24 3.99
C ASN A 56 17.24 5.21 3.59
N VAL A 57 18.04 6.10 4.17
CA VAL A 57 19.50 6.00 4.07
C VAL A 57 19.90 4.91 5.06
N SER A 58 20.27 3.74 4.55
CA SER A 58 20.78 2.66 5.39
C SER A 58 22.10 3.11 6.03
N SER A 59 22.06 3.46 7.30
CA SER A 59 23.27 3.60 8.13
C SER A 59 23.31 2.44 9.11
N GLU A 60 24.51 1.89 9.33
CA GLU A 60 24.77 0.72 10.20
C GLU A 60 24.25 0.89 11.64
N THR A 61 23.93 2.12 12.05
CA THR A 61 23.47 2.49 13.39
C THR A 61 21.95 2.61 13.54
N VAL A 62 21.16 2.51 12.47
CA VAL A 62 19.69 2.70 12.52
C VAL A 62 19.02 1.34 12.40
N PRO A 63 18.15 0.93 13.36
CA PRO A 63 17.40 -0.31 13.25
C PRO A 63 16.62 -0.34 11.94
N GLU A 64 16.52 -1.53 11.33
CA GLU A 64 15.95 -1.81 10.02
C GLU A 64 14.76 -0.88 9.70
N SER A 65 15.01 0.17 8.92
CA SER A 65 14.01 1.22 8.73
C SER A 65 12.78 0.62 8.04
N ARG A 66 11.59 1.00 8.53
CA ARG A 66 10.35 0.50 7.98
C ARG A 66 10.29 0.85 6.49
N PRO A 67 9.97 -0.12 5.60
CA PRO A 67 9.89 0.16 4.18
C PRO A 67 8.89 1.26 3.88
N ARG A 68 9.24 2.12 2.93
CA ARG A 68 8.37 3.17 2.44
C ARG A 68 7.09 2.56 1.87
N PRO A 69 5.92 3.11 2.19
CA PRO A 69 4.67 2.67 1.59
C PRO A 69 4.69 2.86 0.06
N VAL A 70 4.04 1.95 -0.65
CA VAL A 70 3.72 2.10 -2.08
C VAL A 70 2.33 2.70 -2.16
N VAL A 71 2.21 3.86 -2.81
CA VAL A 71 0.91 4.43 -3.17
C VAL A 71 0.61 4.05 -4.61
N VAL A 72 -0.59 3.55 -4.85
CA VAL A 72 -1.04 3.11 -6.17
C VAL A 72 -2.32 3.85 -6.51
N LYS A 73 -2.33 4.51 -7.67
CA LYS A 73 -3.54 5.11 -8.24
C LYS A 73 -4.16 4.12 -9.22
N LEU A 74 -5.39 3.72 -8.96
CA LEU A 74 -6.15 2.83 -9.84
C LEU A 74 -6.95 3.64 -10.86
N GLY A 75 -7.19 3.05 -12.03
CA GLY A 75 -8.00 3.69 -13.08
C GLY A 75 -9.48 3.80 -12.71
N ARG A 76 -9.96 2.94 -11.81
CA ARG A 76 -11.38 2.84 -11.45
C ARG A 76 -11.58 2.69 -9.94
N ARG A 77 -12.54 3.44 -9.39
CA ARG A 77 -12.94 3.35 -7.97
C ARG A 77 -13.42 1.95 -7.58
N ALA A 78 -14.18 1.28 -8.47
CA ALA A 78 -14.68 -0.07 -8.21
C ALA A 78 -13.56 -1.08 -7.95
N LEU A 79 -12.42 -0.95 -8.63
CA LEU A 79 -11.25 -1.80 -8.41
C LEU A 79 -10.61 -1.53 -7.05
N LYS A 80 -10.51 -0.25 -6.64
CA LYS A 80 -10.03 0.12 -5.31
C LYS A 80 -10.87 -0.57 -4.24
N ASP A 81 -12.19 -0.45 -4.35
CA ASP A 81 -13.12 -1.03 -3.39
C ASP A 81 -13.03 -2.56 -3.37
N GLN A 82 -12.90 -3.21 -4.53
CA GLN A 82 -12.68 -4.66 -4.63
C GLN A 82 -11.38 -5.10 -3.94
N VAL A 83 -10.26 -4.39 -4.15
CA VAL A 83 -8.97 -4.69 -3.51
C VAL A 83 -9.06 -4.52 -1.99
N LEU A 84 -9.69 -3.44 -1.52
CA LEU A 84 -9.88 -3.19 -0.09
C LEU A 84 -10.78 -4.25 0.56
N MET A 85 -11.86 -4.66 -0.11
CA MET A 85 -12.74 -5.74 0.35
C MET A 85 -12.00 -7.07 0.42
N ALA A 86 -11.24 -7.44 -0.63
CA ALA A 86 -10.46 -8.67 -0.65
C ALA A 86 -9.45 -8.73 0.51
N THR A 87 -8.84 -7.60 0.85
CA THR A 87 -7.91 -7.48 1.99
C THR A 87 -8.61 -7.72 3.34
N ARG A 88 -9.86 -7.26 3.49
CA ARG A 88 -10.65 -7.47 4.73
C ARG A 88 -11.03 -8.93 4.93
N VAL A 89 -11.32 -9.64 3.84
CA VAL A 89 -11.66 -11.07 3.83
C VAL A 89 -10.41 -11.91 4.10
N ARG A 90 -9.31 -11.64 3.40
CA ARG A 90 -8.06 -12.42 3.50
C ARG A 90 -7.06 -11.77 4.46
N ARG A 91 -7.38 -11.82 5.75
CA ARG A 91 -6.49 -11.28 6.80
C ARG A 91 -5.20 -12.11 6.92
N GLY A 92 -4.08 -11.42 7.15
CA GLY A 92 -2.80 -12.09 7.47
C GLY A 92 -1.99 -12.58 6.28
N ILE A 93 -2.30 -12.14 5.06
CA ILE A 93 -1.51 -12.44 3.87
C ILE A 93 -0.06 -11.94 4.03
N THR A 94 0.88 -12.79 3.60
CA THR A 94 2.33 -12.54 3.56
C THR A 94 2.82 -12.23 2.15
N THR A 95 4.07 -11.77 2.00
CA THR A 95 4.78 -11.67 0.72
C THR A 95 5.42 -12.99 0.26
N GLU A 96 5.08 -14.11 0.90
CA GLU A 96 5.59 -15.44 0.53
C GLU A 96 5.06 -15.88 -0.84
N GLY A 97 5.88 -16.51 -1.68
CA GLY A 97 5.43 -16.98 -3.00
C GLY A 97 5.04 -15.88 -3.99
N THR A 98 5.39 -14.61 -3.72
CA THR A 98 5.17 -13.48 -4.67
C THR A 98 6.45 -13.09 -5.41
N GLY A 99 7.52 -13.88 -5.31
CA GLY A 99 8.83 -13.55 -5.90
C GLY A 99 9.53 -12.33 -5.29
N LEU A 100 9.00 -11.76 -4.20
CA LEU A 100 9.61 -10.64 -3.50
C LEU A 100 10.79 -11.11 -2.64
N PRO A 101 11.83 -10.27 -2.45
CA PRO A 101 13.00 -10.63 -1.65
C PRO A 101 12.61 -10.92 -0.20
N ALA A 102 13.32 -11.86 0.40
CA ALA A 102 13.22 -12.17 1.82
C ALA A 102 13.68 -10.96 2.68
N PRO A 103 13.19 -10.79 3.91
CA PRO A 103 12.25 -11.67 4.62
C PRO A 103 10.80 -11.52 4.15
N HIS A 104 10.09 -12.65 4.01
CA HIS A 104 8.66 -12.63 3.75
C HIS A 104 7.91 -12.14 4.98
N ARG A 105 7.05 -11.14 4.80
CA ARG A 105 6.31 -10.51 5.89
C ARG A 105 4.88 -10.22 5.49
N ARG A 106 4.04 -9.97 6.49
CA ARG A 106 2.67 -9.52 6.26
C ARG A 106 2.68 -8.13 5.64
N PHE A 107 1.86 -7.95 4.61
CA PHE A 107 1.62 -6.65 4.02
C PHE A 107 0.18 -6.21 4.29
N TYR A 108 -0.05 -4.90 4.23
CA TYR A 108 -1.37 -4.32 4.48
C TYR A 108 -1.72 -3.36 3.36
N VAL A 109 -2.94 -3.51 2.85
CA VAL A 109 -3.53 -2.57 1.91
C VAL A 109 -4.54 -1.72 2.65
N ASN A 110 -4.39 -0.40 2.54
CA ASN A 110 -5.28 0.58 3.15
C ASN A 110 -5.74 1.59 2.09
N GLU A 111 -6.79 2.33 2.40
CA GLU A 111 -7.14 3.51 1.62
C GLU A 111 -6.12 4.63 1.83
N ARG A 112 -5.86 5.40 0.79
CA ARG A 112 -4.99 6.57 0.90
C ARG A 112 -5.75 7.74 1.53
N LEU A 113 -5.23 8.23 2.65
CA LEU A 113 -5.80 9.35 3.39
C LEU A 113 -4.87 10.57 3.35
N THR A 114 -5.47 11.77 3.34
CA THR A 114 -4.75 13.03 3.57
C THR A 114 -4.09 13.03 4.95
N LYS A 115 -3.10 13.90 5.15
CA LYS A 115 -2.41 14.05 6.45
C LYS A 115 -3.37 14.30 7.61
N VAL A 116 -4.37 15.17 7.39
CA VAL A 116 -5.40 15.50 8.39
C VAL A 116 -6.26 14.28 8.71
N ASN A 117 -6.74 13.56 7.68
CA ASN A 117 -7.57 12.38 7.87
C ASN A 117 -6.82 11.21 8.52
N ARG A 118 -5.52 11.05 8.22
CA ARG A 118 -4.66 10.08 8.92
C ARG A 118 -4.55 10.39 10.42
N LEU A 119 -4.35 11.67 10.76
CA LEU A 119 -4.29 12.11 12.16
C LEU A 119 -5.61 11.84 12.88
N LEU A 120 -6.73 12.22 12.25
CA LEU A 120 -8.07 12.01 12.81
C LEU A 120 -8.36 10.52 13.02
N PHE A 121 -8.06 9.68 12.03
CA PHE A 121 -8.21 8.23 12.11
C PHE A 121 -7.40 7.63 13.27
N TRP A 122 -6.15 8.08 13.43
CA TRP A 122 -5.30 7.64 14.54
C TRP A 122 -5.83 8.07 15.90
N GLN A 123 -6.30 9.32 16.04
CA GLN A 123 -6.90 9.83 17.27
C GLN A 123 -8.17 9.05 17.63
N ALA A 124 -9.04 8.78 16.65
CA ALA A 124 -10.25 8.00 16.84
C ALA A 124 -9.93 6.58 17.34
N ARG A 125 -9.00 5.88 16.68
CA ARG A 125 -8.57 4.53 17.08
C ARG A 125 -7.97 4.47 18.49
N LYS A 126 -7.30 5.54 18.94
CA LYS A 126 -6.77 5.62 20.31
C LYS A 126 -7.85 5.68 21.37
N LYS A 127 -9.00 6.28 21.08
CA LYS A 127 -10.12 6.42 22.03
C LYS A 127 -11.02 5.19 22.10
N THR A 128 -11.01 4.33 21.08
CA THR A 128 -11.83 3.10 21.02
C THR A 128 -11.12 1.89 21.63
N LYS A 129 -9.93 2.06 22.19
CA LYS A 129 -9.15 0.98 22.80
C LYS A 129 -9.19 1.12 24.32
#